data_AF-A0A1Q7DTA3-F1
#
_entry.id   AF-A0A1Q7DTA3-F1
#
_cell.length_a   1.000
_cell.length_b   1.000
_cell.length_c   1.000
_cell.angle_alpha   90.00
_cell.angle_beta   90.00
_cell.angle_gamma   90.00
#
_symmetry.space_group_name_H-M   'P 1'
#
loop_
_entity.id
_entity.type
_entity.pdbx_description
1 polymer ?
#
loop_
_entity_poly.entity_id
_entity_poly.type
_entity_poly.pdbx_seq_one_letter_code
_entity_poly.pdbx_strand_id
1 'polypeptide(L)'
;MWGIAFVVLLLVSAAMVSLPTASSSAGAISAFYKAHSAIIVVQQVVGVVALAPFVLFALSLRRNRWLLPAIFLFAGVELVTNVLPLAMVASPDSGGSLTVVEDIADSALFAAVALFVVVATLDDPSWLRGLAVLVAVLSVIRAVASPLGMTALDFVAPLAFVAFVLLLSIRKLAGVGAARQGTAPANR
;
A
#
# COMPACT_ATOMS: atom_id res chain seq x y z
N MET A 1 -0.36 15.70 6.21
CA MET A 1 -0.90 14.88 7.32
C MET A 1 -1.57 13.61 6.81
N TRP A 2 -2.37 13.66 5.74
CA TRP A 2 -3.03 12.48 5.16
C TRP A 2 -2.09 11.29 4.86
N GLY A 3 -0.91 11.50 4.27
CA GLY A 3 0.02 10.39 3.99
C GLY A 3 0.60 9.74 5.25
N ILE A 4 0.75 10.49 6.35
CA ILE A 4 1.16 9.94 7.65
C ILE A 4 0.03 9.10 8.23
N ALA A 5 -1.21 9.59 8.19
CA ALA A 5 -2.37 8.84 8.66
C ALA A 5 -2.54 7.51 7.89
N PHE A 6 -2.36 7.53 6.57
CA PHE A 6 -2.33 6.32 5.74
C PHE A 6 -1.26 5.33 6.21
N VAL A 7 -0.02 5.80 6.41
CA VAL A 7 1.09 4.95 6.86
C VAL A 7 0.81 4.36 8.24
N VAL A 8 0.29 5.14 9.18
CA VAL A 8 -0.05 4.65 10.52
C VAL A 8 -1.12 3.54 10.44
N LEU A 9 -2.17 3.74 9.65
CA LEU A 9 -3.22 2.73 9.47
C LEU A 9 -2.68 1.44 8.84
N LEU A 10 -1.80 1.55 7.85
CA LEU A 10 -1.14 0.38 7.25
C LEU A 10 -0.27 -0.39 8.27
N LEU A 11 0.53 0.33 9.06
CA LEU A 11 1.39 -0.31 10.07
C LEU A 11 0.56 -0.99 11.17
N VAL A 12 -0.54 -0.36 11.60
CA VAL A 12 -1.49 -0.96 12.53
C VAL A 12 -2.08 -2.22 11.92
N SER A 13 -2.59 -2.16 10.70
CA SER A 13 -3.16 -3.30 9.97
C SER A 13 -2.16 -4.46 9.86
N ALA A 14 -0.93 -4.19 9.43
CA ALA A 14 0.13 -5.19 9.29
C ALA A 14 0.55 -5.84 10.63
N ALA A 15 0.38 -5.14 11.75
CA ALA A 15 0.69 -5.66 13.08
C ALA A 15 -0.45 -6.51 13.68
N MET A 16 -1.65 -6.51 13.08
CA MET A 16 -2.81 -7.23 13.63
C MET A 16 -2.68 -8.74 13.46
N VAL A 17 -2.52 -9.20 12.22
CA VAL A 17 -2.34 -10.62 11.94
C VAL A 17 -1.63 -10.85 10.60
N SER A 18 -0.72 -11.81 10.56
CA SER A 18 -0.13 -12.30 9.31
C SER A 18 -0.99 -13.43 8.74
N LEU A 19 -1.45 -13.29 7.50
CA LEU A 19 -2.31 -14.27 6.85
C LEU A 19 -1.50 -15.46 6.29
N PRO A 20 -2.06 -16.68 6.28
CA PRO A 20 -1.47 -17.83 5.61
C PRO A 20 -1.40 -17.59 4.09
N THR A 21 -0.31 -18.02 3.45
CA THR A 21 -0.13 -17.94 2.00
C THR A 21 -0.40 -19.27 1.31
N ALA A 22 -0.41 -19.31 -0.04
CA ALA A 22 -0.65 -20.53 -0.80
C ALA A 22 0.38 -21.67 -0.59
N SER A 23 1.49 -21.41 0.10
CA SER A 23 2.43 -22.46 0.54
C SER A 23 1.94 -23.24 1.76
N SER A 24 0.89 -22.77 2.43
CA SER A 24 0.24 -23.44 3.56
C SER A 24 -0.69 -24.54 3.09
N SER A 25 -0.87 -25.60 3.90
CA SER A 25 -1.83 -26.66 3.57
C SER A 25 -3.27 -26.13 3.65
N ALA A 26 -4.17 -26.65 2.81
CA ALA A 26 -5.58 -26.24 2.79
C ALA A 26 -6.28 -26.40 4.16
N GLY A 27 -5.91 -27.45 4.92
CA GLY A 27 -6.39 -27.66 6.28
C GLY A 27 -5.91 -26.59 7.27
N ALA A 28 -4.65 -26.15 7.15
CA ALA A 28 -4.10 -25.07 7.98
C ALA A 28 -4.75 -23.71 7.66
N ILE A 29 -4.98 -23.42 6.37
CA ILE A 29 -5.67 -22.20 5.92
C ILE A 29 -7.09 -22.15 6.51
N SER A 30 -7.88 -23.21 6.33
CA SER A 30 -9.27 -23.28 6.85
C SER A 30 -9.32 -23.13 8.37
N ALA A 31 -8.43 -23.82 9.10
CA ALA A 31 -8.35 -23.73 10.56
C ALA A 31 -8.00 -22.31 11.03
N PHE A 32 -7.06 -21.65 10.36
CA PHE A 32 -6.65 -20.28 10.70
C PHE A 32 -7.79 -19.28 10.52
N TYR A 33 -8.48 -19.30 9.38
CA TYR A 33 -9.59 -18.39 9.07
C TYR A 33 -10.78 -18.59 10.03
N LYS A 34 -11.05 -19.85 10.44
CA LYS A 34 -12.06 -20.16 11.46
C LYS A 34 -11.67 -19.59 12.84
N ALA A 35 -10.39 -19.69 13.22
CA ALA A 35 -9.91 -19.23 14.52
C ALA A 35 -9.78 -17.69 14.64
N HIS A 36 -9.51 -16.98 13.54
CA HIS A 36 -9.14 -15.55 13.57
C HIS A 36 -10.10 -14.62 12.80
N SER A 37 -11.28 -15.11 12.42
CA SER A 37 -12.25 -14.39 11.58
C SER A 37 -12.50 -12.93 11.99
N ALA A 38 -12.70 -12.67 13.29
CA ALA A 38 -12.94 -11.32 13.81
C ALA A 38 -11.76 -10.37 13.54
N ILE A 39 -10.52 -10.82 13.79
CA ILE A 39 -9.32 -10.02 13.58
C ILE A 39 -9.12 -9.74 12.09
N ILE A 40 -9.37 -10.74 11.24
CA ILE A 40 -9.29 -10.61 9.78
C ILE A 40 -10.27 -9.56 9.28
N VAL A 41 -11.53 -9.60 9.72
CA VAL A 41 -12.55 -8.60 9.34
C VAL A 41 -12.11 -7.19 9.75
N VAL A 42 -11.63 -7.01 10.98
CA VAL A 42 -11.14 -5.69 11.44
C VAL A 42 -9.95 -5.24 10.60
N GLN A 43 -9.01 -6.13 10.28
CA GLN A 43 -7.87 -5.81 9.42
C GLN A 43 -8.31 -5.29 8.04
N GLN A 44 -9.30 -5.93 7.40
CA GLN A 44 -9.82 -5.48 6.11
C GLN A 44 -10.57 -4.14 6.22
N VAL A 45 -11.31 -3.91 7.31
CA VAL A 45 -11.95 -2.61 7.56
C VAL A 45 -10.90 -1.51 7.71
N VAL A 46 -9.81 -1.77 8.43
CA VAL A 46 -8.70 -0.81 8.57
C VAL A 46 -8.03 -0.54 7.22
N GLY A 47 -7.82 -1.58 6.40
CA GLY A 47 -7.28 -1.43 5.03
C GLY A 47 -8.15 -0.54 4.15
N VAL A 48 -9.46 -0.79 4.10
CA VAL A 48 -10.42 0.05 3.37
C VAL A 48 -10.46 1.48 3.91
N VAL A 49 -10.44 1.67 5.23
CA VAL A 49 -10.38 3.01 5.84
C VAL A 49 -9.09 3.74 5.46
N ALA A 50 -7.97 3.04 5.30
CA ALA A 50 -6.69 3.61 4.88
C ALA A 50 -6.71 4.17 3.44
N LEU A 51 -7.64 3.73 2.59
CA LEU A 51 -7.78 4.30 1.23
C LEU A 51 -8.16 5.78 1.25
N ALA A 52 -8.98 6.23 2.20
CA ALA A 52 -9.37 7.63 2.29
C ALA A 52 -8.15 8.56 2.49
N PRO A 53 -7.29 8.39 3.51
CA PRO A 53 -6.08 9.18 3.65
C PRO A 53 -5.08 8.97 2.52
N PHE A 54 -5.00 7.78 1.90
CA PHE A 54 -4.19 7.57 0.70
C PHE A 54 -4.64 8.46 -0.47
N VAL A 55 -5.92 8.42 -0.82
CA VAL A 55 -6.50 9.19 -1.92
C VAL A 55 -6.33 10.69 -1.64
N LEU A 56 -6.64 11.14 -0.42
CA LEU A 56 -6.46 12.54 -0.04
C LEU A 56 -4.99 12.98 -0.09
N PHE A 57 -4.06 12.10 0.31
CA PHE A 57 -2.63 12.35 0.17
C PHE A 57 -2.23 12.47 -1.30
N ALA A 58 -2.61 11.50 -2.12
CA ALA A 58 -2.24 11.42 -3.52
C ALA A 58 -2.79 12.60 -4.34
N LEU A 59 -4.06 12.97 -4.12
CA LEU A 59 -4.68 14.15 -4.74
C LEU A 59 -3.99 15.47 -4.34
N SER A 60 -3.26 15.46 -3.23
CA SER A 60 -2.53 16.61 -2.73
C SER A 60 -1.12 16.74 -3.35
N LEU A 61 -0.65 15.74 -4.10
CA LEU A 61 0.62 15.79 -4.82
C LEU A 61 0.52 16.70 -6.06
N ARG A 62 1.66 16.94 -6.71
CA ARG A 62 1.69 17.73 -7.95
C ARG A 62 0.89 17.01 -9.02
N ARG A 63 -0.03 17.75 -9.65
CA ARG A 63 -1.02 17.18 -10.54
C ARG A 63 -0.42 16.93 -11.92
N ASN A 64 -0.60 15.71 -12.43
CA ASN A 64 -0.33 15.36 -13.82
C ASN A 64 -1.47 14.48 -14.36
N ARG A 65 -1.53 14.31 -15.69
CA ARG A 65 -2.62 13.59 -16.37
C ARG A 65 -2.72 12.09 -16.02
N TRP A 66 -1.66 11.50 -15.48
CA TRP A 66 -1.58 10.07 -15.18
C TRP A 66 -1.84 9.76 -13.70
N LEU A 67 -1.75 10.77 -12.82
CA LEU A 67 -1.89 10.58 -11.37
C LEU A 67 -3.27 10.05 -10.99
N LEU A 68 -4.33 10.60 -11.56
CA LEU A 68 -5.69 10.18 -11.24
C LEU A 68 -5.96 8.71 -11.67
N PRO A 69 -5.63 8.29 -12.91
CA PRO A 69 -5.66 6.87 -13.28
C PRO A 69 -4.86 5.96 -12.34
N ALA A 70 -3.64 6.37 -11.94
CA ALA A 70 -2.80 5.57 -11.04
C ALA A 70 -3.42 5.42 -9.64
N ILE A 71 -4.06 6.48 -9.12
CA ILE A 71 -4.81 6.43 -7.85
C ILE A 71 -5.99 5.47 -7.96
N PHE A 72 -6.77 5.54 -9.04
CA PHE A 72 -7.91 4.65 -9.24
C PHE A 72 -7.48 3.19 -9.39
N LEU A 73 -6.40 2.92 -10.12
CA LEU A 73 -5.85 1.57 -10.24
C LEU A 73 -5.41 1.04 -8.87
N PHE A 74 -4.63 1.82 -8.12
CA PHE A 74 -4.19 1.43 -6.78
C PHE A 74 -5.38 1.15 -5.87
N ALA A 75 -6.34 2.08 -5.78
CA ALA A 75 -7.49 1.92 -4.91
C ALA A 75 -8.39 0.75 -5.33
N GLY A 76 -8.57 0.53 -6.63
CA GLY A 76 -9.34 -0.59 -7.15
C GLY A 76 -8.70 -1.94 -6.81
N VAL A 77 -7.39 -2.07 -7.01
CA VAL A 77 -6.67 -3.30 -6.67
C VAL A 77 -6.64 -3.53 -5.17
N GLU A 78 -6.43 -2.49 -4.37
CA GLU A 78 -6.48 -2.57 -2.91
C GLU A 78 -7.88 -2.99 -2.41
N LEU A 79 -8.96 -2.53 -3.03
CA LEU A 79 -10.30 -3.01 -2.68
C LEU A 79 -10.47 -4.50 -3.00
N VAL A 80 -9.92 -4.96 -4.12
CA VAL A 80 -9.95 -6.39 -4.48
C VAL A 80 -9.16 -7.23 -3.47
N THR A 81 -7.95 -6.80 -3.08
CA THR A 81 -7.15 -7.50 -2.07
C THR A 81 -7.86 -7.57 -0.72
N ASN A 82 -8.61 -6.54 -0.32
CA ASN A 82 -9.36 -6.56 0.93
C ASN A 82 -10.60 -7.47 0.91
N VAL A 83 -11.21 -7.73 -0.26
CA VAL A 83 -12.40 -8.58 -0.39
C VAL A 83 -12.06 -10.07 -0.26
N LEU A 84 -10.87 -10.49 -0.69
CA LEU A 84 -10.51 -11.91 -0.74
C LEU A 84 -10.44 -12.59 0.64
N PRO A 85 -9.79 -12.00 1.66
CA PRO A 85 -9.83 -12.56 3.01
C PRO A 85 -11.25 -12.62 3.60
N LEU A 86 -12.13 -11.67 3.27
CA LEU A 86 -13.54 -11.71 3.70
C LEU A 86 -14.30 -12.87 3.05
N ALA A 87 -14.03 -13.15 1.77
CA ALA A 87 -14.59 -14.31 1.07
C ALA A 87 -14.10 -15.63 1.69
N MET A 88 -12.83 -15.70 2.11
CA MET A 88 -12.30 -16.87 2.81
C MET A 88 -12.90 -17.06 4.20
N VAL A 89 -13.18 -15.97 4.93
CA VAL A 89 -13.93 -16.04 6.20
C VAL A 89 -15.33 -16.59 5.97
N ALA A 90 -16.00 -16.18 4.89
CA ALA A 90 -17.36 -16.63 4.56
C ALA A 90 -17.42 -18.09 4.05
N SER A 91 -16.39 -18.53 3.33
CA SER A 91 -16.32 -19.86 2.71
C SER A 91 -14.96 -20.55 2.94
N PRO A 92 -14.66 -21.00 4.18
CA PRO A 92 -13.33 -21.52 4.53
C PRO A 92 -12.92 -22.78 3.77
N ASP A 93 -13.89 -23.56 3.30
CA ASP A 93 -13.64 -24.82 2.57
C ASP A 93 -13.22 -24.56 1.11
N SER A 94 -13.37 -23.33 0.62
CA SER A 94 -12.88 -22.84 -0.68
C SER A 94 -11.47 -22.22 -0.60
N GLY A 95 -10.83 -22.24 0.58
CA GLY A 95 -9.63 -21.45 0.87
C GLY A 95 -8.49 -21.63 -0.12
N GLY A 96 -8.26 -22.85 -0.62
CA GLY A 96 -7.11 -23.15 -1.49
C GLY A 96 -7.16 -22.49 -2.88
N SER A 97 -8.33 -22.28 -3.48
CA SER A 97 -8.42 -21.56 -4.77
C SER A 97 -8.42 -20.05 -4.57
N LEU A 98 -9.01 -19.57 -3.47
CA LEU A 98 -9.01 -18.15 -3.10
C LEU A 98 -7.60 -17.65 -2.77
N THR A 99 -6.71 -18.47 -2.21
CA THR A 99 -5.34 -18.05 -1.88
C THR A 99 -4.51 -17.76 -3.12
N VAL A 100 -4.73 -18.49 -4.21
CA VAL A 100 -4.08 -18.20 -5.50
C VAL A 100 -4.54 -16.85 -6.05
N VAL A 101 -5.84 -16.55 -5.92
CA VAL A 101 -6.39 -15.26 -6.33
C VAL A 101 -5.86 -14.13 -5.44
N GLU A 102 -5.71 -14.39 -4.13
CA GLU A 102 -5.11 -13.45 -3.17
C GLU A 102 -3.66 -13.11 -3.54
N ASP A 103 -2.84 -14.12 -3.84
CA ASP A 103 -1.45 -13.91 -4.25
C ASP A 103 -1.35 -13.09 -5.55
N ILE A 104 -2.23 -13.35 -6.53
CA ILE A 104 -2.30 -12.57 -7.78
C ILE A 104 -2.72 -11.13 -7.51
N ALA A 105 -3.70 -10.92 -6.63
CA ALA A 105 -4.16 -9.59 -6.26
C ALA A 105 -3.07 -8.81 -5.51
N ASP A 106 -2.29 -9.45 -4.64
CA ASP A 106 -1.12 -8.86 -3.98
C ASP A 106 -0.06 -8.45 -5.02
N SER A 107 0.27 -9.33 -5.97
CA SER A 107 1.18 -8.99 -7.08
C SER A 107 0.69 -7.79 -7.88
N ALA A 108 -0.62 -7.73 -8.18
CA ALA A 108 -1.22 -6.59 -8.87
C ALA A 108 -1.14 -5.30 -8.04
N LEU A 109 -1.27 -5.39 -6.71
CA LEU A 109 -1.16 -4.25 -5.81
C LEU A 109 0.26 -3.65 -5.86
N PHE A 110 1.29 -4.49 -5.86
CA PHE A 110 2.68 -4.03 -6.00
C PHE A 110 2.99 -3.46 -7.39
N ALA A 111 2.38 -3.98 -8.45
CA ALA A 111 2.46 -3.33 -9.76
C ALA A 111 1.80 -1.94 -9.76
N ALA A 112 0.66 -1.79 -9.08
CA ALA A 112 -0.02 -0.50 -8.91
C ALA A 112 0.81 0.48 -8.05
N VAL A 113 1.47 0.00 -6.99
CA VAL A 113 2.46 0.77 -6.20
C VAL A 113 3.56 1.31 -7.12
N ALA A 114 4.17 0.44 -7.93
CA ALA A 114 5.26 0.82 -8.83
C ALA A 114 4.84 1.92 -9.81
N LEU A 115 3.67 1.76 -10.43
CA LEU A 115 3.10 2.79 -11.30
C LEU A 115 2.86 4.09 -10.53
N PHE A 116 2.22 4.00 -9.36
CA PHE A 116 1.85 5.17 -8.56
C PHE A 116 3.08 5.99 -8.17
N VAL A 117 4.13 5.39 -7.61
CA VAL A 117 5.31 6.15 -7.12
C VAL A 117 6.05 6.85 -8.27
N VAL A 118 6.13 6.23 -9.44
CA VAL A 118 6.74 6.84 -10.64
C VAL A 118 5.89 8.00 -11.12
N VAL A 119 4.59 7.79 -11.30
CA VAL A 119 3.66 8.82 -11.78
C VAL A 119 3.58 9.99 -10.80
N ALA A 120 3.57 9.72 -9.50
CA ALA A 120 3.52 10.72 -8.44
C ALA A 120 4.72 11.67 -8.42
N THR A 121 5.85 11.27 -9.01
CA THR A 121 7.11 12.02 -8.95
C THR A 121 7.62 12.51 -10.31
N LEU A 122 6.85 12.38 -11.39
CA LEU A 122 7.27 12.78 -12.73
C LEU A 122 7.80 14.23 -12.80
N ASP A 123 7.17 15.12 -12.04
CA ASP A 123 7.51 16.55 -12.04
C ASP A 123 8.47 16.96 -10.90
N ASP A 124 8.92 16.01 -10.07
CA ASP A 124 9.78 16.27 -8.92
C ASP A 124 11.29 16.25 -9.28
N PRO A 125 12.16 16.79 -8.39
CA PRO A 125 13.61 16.73 -8.55
C PRO A 125 14.13 15.31 -8.86
N SER A 126 15.21 15.23 -9.65
CA SER A 126 15.79 13.97 -10.14
C SER A 126 16.11 12.96 -9.03
N TRP A 127 16.54 13.41 -7.85
CA TRP A 127 16.82 12.51 -6.72
C TRP A 127 15.56 11.82 -6.18
N LEU A 128 14.42 12.53 -6.12
CA LEU A 128 13.13 11.95 -5.71
C LEU A 128 12.63 10.94 -6.74
N ARG A 129 12.81 11.27 -8.02
CA ARG A 129 12.51 10.35 -9.13
C ARG A 129 13.39 9.11 -9.07
N GLY A 130 14.67 9.25 -8.75
CA GLY A 130 15.59 8.12 -8.54
C GLY A 130 15.12 7.19 -7.41
N LEU A 131 14.70 7.76 -6.27
CA LEU A 131 14.12 6.97 -5.17
C LEU A 131 12.80 6.31 -5.56
N ALA A 132 11.93 7.01 -6.30
CA ALA A 132 10.67 6.44 -6.79
C ALA A 132 10.92 5.25 -7.72
N VAL A 133 11.90 5.37 -8.63
CA VAL A 133 12.31 4.28 -9.53
C VAL A 133 12.86 3.10 -8.73
N LEU A 134 13.66 3.34 -7.70
CA LEU A 134 14.15 2.27 -6.83
C LEU A 134 12.99 1.52 -6.15
N VAL A 135 12.04 2.25 -5.56
CA VAL A 135 10.84 1.65 -4.94
C VAL A 135 10.00 0.90 -5.96
N ALA A 136 9.83 1.45 -7.17
CA ALA A 136 9.10 0.81 -8.24
C ALA A 136 9.78 -0.50 -8.69
N VAL A 137 11.10 -0.51 -8.85
CA VAL A 137 11.87 -1.71 -9.20
C VAL A 137 11.71 -2.78 -8.13
N LEU A 138 11.87 -2.42 -6.85
CA LEU A 138 11.66 -3.36 -5.74
C LEU A 138 10.24 -3.94 -5.74
N SER A 139 9.24 -3.10 -6.03
CA SER A 139 7.83 -3.51 -6.09
C SER A 139 7.55 -4.44 -7.27
N VAL A 140 8.11 -4.15 -8.45
CA VAL A 140 8.01 -5.02 -9.64
C VAL A 140 8.71 -6.35 -9.42
N ILE A 141 9.93 -6.34 -8.86
CA ILE A 141 10.65 -7.58 -8.53
C ILE A 141 9.80 -8.41 -7.58
N ARG A 142 9.24 -7.83 -6.51
CA ARG A 142 8.35 -8.56 -5.60
C ARG A 142 7.10 -9.09 -6.30
N ALA A 143 6.43 -8.28 -7.11
CA ALA A 143 5.23 -8.70 -7.84
C ALA A 143 5.46 -9.93 -8.73
N VAL A 144 6.66 -10.07 -9.30
CA VAL A 144 7.06 -11.23 -10.13
C VAL A 144 7.63 -12.37 -9.29
N ALA A 145 8.38 -12.06 -8.22
CA ALA A 145 9.08 -13.03 -7.41
C ALA A 145 8.17 -13.78 -6.43
N SER A 146 7.13 -13.12 -5.91
CA SER A 146 6.20 -13.70 -4.95
C SER A 146 5.42 -14.90 -5.53
N PRO A 147 4.87 -14.84 -6.76
CA PRO A 147 4.27 -16.01 -7.42
C PRO A 147 5.24 -17.18 -7.68
N LEU A 148 6.56 -16.93 -7.64
CA LEU A 148 7.60 -17.94 -7.82
C LEU A 148 8.07 -18.54 -6.46
N GLY A 149 7.48 -18.13 -5.34
CA GLY A 149 7.80 -18.61 -4.00
C GLY A 149 9.02 -17.94 -3.36
N MET A 150 9.52 -16.84 -3.93
CA MET A 150 10.66 -16.09 -3.37
C MET A 150 10.18 -15.04 -2.36
N THR A 151 10.50 -15.24 -1.08
CA THR A 151 10.01 -14.39 0.02
C THR A 151 10.97 -13.28 0.45
N ALA A 152 12.16 -13.20 -0.17
CA ALA A 152 13.23 -12.28 0.25
C ALA A 152 12.83 -10.79 0.23
N LEU A 153 11.85 -10.40 -0.59
CA LEU A 153 11.38 -9.01 -0.73
C LEU A 153 10.03 -8.76 -0.04
N ASP A 154 9.47 -9.74 0.67
CA ASP A 154 8.10 -9.66 1.22
C ASP A 154 7.96 -8.54 2.25
N PHE A 155 9.05 -8.19 2.93
CA PHE A 155 9.10 -7.05 3.85
C PHE A 155 9.72 -5.80 3.21
N VAL A 156 10.71 -5.98 2.32
CA VAL A 156 11.52 -4.87 1.80
C VAL A 156 10.71 -3.95 0.90
N ALA A 157 9.96 -4.50 -0.06
CA ALA A 157 9.18 -3.69 -1.00
C ALA A 157 8.07 -2.87 -0.31
N PRO A 158 7.19 -3.45 0.55
CA PRO A 158 6.18 -2.67 1.26
C PRO A 158 6.79 -1.63 2.20
N LEU A 159 7.87 -1.96 2.91
CA LEU A 159 8.52 -0.99 3.80
C LEU A 159 9.16 0.17 3.02
N ALA A 160 9.76 -0.11 1.86
CA ALA A 160 10.29 0.92 0.97
C ALA A 160 9.19 1.86 0.46
N PHE A 161 8.03 1.33 0.08
CA PHE A 161 6.86 2.14 -0.28
C PHE A 161 6.37 3.02 0.88
N VAL A 162 6.22 2.45 2.07
CA VAL A 162 5.82 3.18 3.28
C VAL A 162 6.80 4.31 3.60
N ALA A 163 8.11 4.02 3.59
CA ALA A 163 9.15 5.02 3.81
C ALA A 163 9.10 6.14 2.77
N PHE A 164 8.82 5.81 1.51
CA PHE A 164 8.69 6.77 0.43
C PHE A 164 7.48 7.70 0.61
N VAL A 165 6.32 7.16 1.00
CA VAL A 165 5.12 7.97 1.31
C VAL A 165 5.37 8.89 2.51
N LEU A 166 6.07 8.42 3.54
CA LEU A 166 6.49 9.24 4.67
C LEU A 166 7.41 10.38 4.23
N LEU A 167 8.42 10.08 3.41
CA LEU A 167 9.35 11.08 2.88
C LEU A 167 8.61 12.21 2.14
N LEU A 168 7.70 11.85 1.23
CA LEU A 168 6.89 12.82 0.49
C LEU A 168 5.98 13.64 1.44
N SER A 169 5.40 12.99 2.44
CA SER A 169 4.56 13.64 3.45
C SER A 169 5.35 14.66 4.29
N ILE A 170 6.54 14.31 4.74
CA ILE A 170 7.43 15.18 5.54
C ILE A 170 7.89 16.37 4.70
N ARG A 171 8.35 16.13 3.47
CA ARG A 171 8.79 17.20 2.56
C ARG A 171 7.68 18.21 2.29
N LYS A 172 6.44 17.72 2.11
CA LYS A 172 5.28 18.60 1.93
C LYS A 172 4.99 19.44 3.18
N LEU A 173 5.09 18.87 4.37
CA LEU A 173 4.92 19.61 5.63
C LEU A 173 6.01 20.67 5.83
N ALA A 174 7.27 20.31 5.54
CA ALA A 174 8.40 21.24 5.61
C ALA A 174 8.25 22.42 4.63
N GLY A 175 7.80 22.15 3.40
CA GLY A 175 7.52 23.20 2.41
C GLY A 175 6.42 24.17 2.82
N VAL A 176 5.36 23.68 3.47
CA VAL A 176 4.30 24.53 4.06
C VAL A 176 4.84 25.37 5.22
N GLY A 177 5.70 24.80 6.06
CA GLY A 177 6.36 25.51 7.17
C GLY A 177 7.21 26.68 6.69
N ALA A 178 8.03 26.46 5.66
CA ALA A 178 8.88 27.50 5.08
C ALA A 178 8.07 28.66 4.47
N ALA A 179 6.99 28.36 3.75
CA ALA A 179 6.12 29.38 3.15
C ALA A 179 5.41 30.26 4.22
N ARG A 180 5.04 29.68 5.37
CA ARG A 180 4.42 30.42 6.48
C ARG A 180 5.41 31.33 7.22
N GLN A 181 6.69 30.97 7.30
CA GLN A 181 7.70 31.79 7.96
C GLN A 181 8.14 33.00 7.12
N GLY A 182 8.06 32.93 5.80
CA GLY A 182 8.42 34.04 4.89
C GLY A 182 7.42 35.20 4.80
N THR A 183 6.29 35.15 5.53
CA THR A 183 5.23 36.18 5.48
C THR A 183 5.10 37.01 6.77
N ALA A 184 6.02 36.87 7.74
CA ALA A 184 6.04 37.76 8.89
C ALA A 184 6.46 39.18 8.46
N PRO A 185 5.60 40.21 8.61
CA PRO A 185 5.99 41.58 8.26
C PRO A 185 7.08 42.04 9.23
N ALA A 186 8.20 42.50 8.68
CA ALA A 186 9.20 43.24 9.42
C ALA A 186 8.59 44.58 9.85
N ASN A 187 8.07 44.64 11.08
CA ASN A 187 7.68 45.92 11.69
C ASN A 187 8.97 46.73 11.90
N ARG A 188 9.12 47.78 11.08
CA ARG A 188 10.02 48.91 11.33
C ARG A 188 9.33 49.91 12.22
#